data_AF-A0A971K5M3-F1
#
_entry.id   AF-A0A971K5M3-F1
#
_cell.length_a   1.000
_cell.length_b   1.000
_cell.length_c   1.000
_cell.angle_alpha   90.00
_cell.angle_beta   90.00
_cell.angle_gamma   90.00
#
_symmetry.space_group_name_H-M   'P 1'
#
loop_
_entity.id
_entity.type
_entity.pdbx_description
1 polymer ?
#
loop_
_entity_poly.entity_id
_entity_poly.type
_entity_poly.pdbx_seq_one_letter_code
_entity_poly.pdbx_strand_id
1 'polypeptide(L)'
;MKLRIIICLSIAAAALAILGAYYAAKRGAAQYVKKYSELCYNIERGYIENIPVYRDYATPALEAELMKYDLQAHRLQVIKTGIKPMHNENEIMENVRQGKLAEVKTDKEFFYFHNVQKPFRYLTPGTIRGLRLVAERFQQKLRAHSDGMPVVKFAVSSVIRTVDYQEKIFGKKFVSIHSYGACFDIFFDDYFVVVPDPDSGSWNQKNIGSVLHTRIGFLMGDALREQYRTVLAETLVELQREGLLYVFLEEDRRCYHITILPVK
;
A
#
# COMPACT_ATOMS: atom_id res chain seq x y z
N MET A 1 20.57 -63.79 -18.87
CA MET A 1 21.64 -62.76 -18.92
C MET A 1 21.18 -61.47 -19.63
N LYS A 2 20.63 -61.54 -20.84
CA LYS A 2 20.19 -60.35 -21.62
C LYS A 2 19.13 -59.47 -20.92
N LEU A 3 18.14 -60.06 -20.24
CA LEU A 3 17.09 -59.30 -19.56
C LEU A 3 17.60 -58.43 -18.40
N ARG A 4 18.58 -58.93 -17.62
CA ARG A 4 19.19 -58.16 -16.52
C ARG A 4 19.99 -56.96 -17.03
N ILE A 5 20.70 -57.13 -18.14
CA ILE A 5 21.47 -56.04 -18.78
C ILE A 5 20.52 -54.96 -19.30
N ILE A 6 19.40 -55.33 -19.94
CA ILE A 6 18.39 -54.38 -20.41
C ILE A 6 17.78 -53.60 -19.24
N ILE A 7 17.43 -54.27 -18.13
CA ILE A 7 16.88 -53.61 -16.95
C ILE A 7 17.91 -52.63 -16.35
N CYS A 8 19.18 -53.02 -16.22
CA CYS A 8 20.23 -52.13 -15.71
C CYS A 8 20.43 -50.90 -16.59
N LEU A 9 20.41 -51.06 -17.92
CA LEU A 9 20.53 -49.95 -18.87
C LEU A 9 19.33 -49.00 -18.80
N SER A 10 18.11 -49.52 -18.66
CA SER A 10 16.90 -48.71 -18.50
C SER A 10 16.92 -47.91 -17.19
N ILE A 11 17.38 -48.51 -16.09
CA ILE A 11 17.52 -47.82 -14.80
C ILE A 11 18.58 -46.71 -14.89
N ALA A 12 19.73 -46.99 -15.53
CA ALA A 12 20.78 -45.99 -15.73
C ALA A 12 20.31 -44.81 -16.60
N ALA A 13 19.57 -45.09 -17.68
CA ALA A 13 18.98 -44.07 -18.54
C ALA A 13 17.96 -43.21 -17.78
N ALA A 14 17.11 -43.83 -16.95
CA ALA A 14 16.15 -43.11 -16.11
C ALA A 14 16.86 -42.21 -15.08
N ALA A 15 17.92 -42.71 -14.42
CA ALA A 15 18.70 -41.93 -13.48
C ALA A 15 19.40 -40.73 -14.15
N LEU A 16 19.97 -40.91 -15.34
CA LEU A 16 20.56 -39.82 -16.13
C LEU A 16 19.52 -38.80 -16.57
N ALA A 17 18.33 -39.23 -16.97
CA ALA A 17 17.23 -38.34 -17.33
C ALA A 17 16.76 -37.52 -16.12
N ILE A 18 16.63 -38.14 -14.94
CA ILE A 18 16.29 -37.46 -13.68
C ILE A 18 17.37 -36.44 -13.30
N LEU A 19 18.65 -36.83 -13.39
CA LEU A 19 19.78 -35.95 -13.09
C LEU A 19 19.83 -34.76 -14.06
N GLY A 20 19.63 -35.01 -15.36
CA GLY A 20 19.56 -33.98 -16.40
C GLY A 20 18.40 -33.02 -16.16
N ALA A 21 17.21 -33.52 -15.83
CA ALA A 21 16.06 -32.72 -15.46
C ALA A 21 16.32 -31.87 -14.20
N TYR A 22 17.00 -32.42 -13.19
CA TYR A 22 17.40 -31.71 -11.98
C TYR A 22 18.36 -30.54 -12.28
N TYR A 23 19.42 -30.77 -13.06
CA TYR A 23 20.36 -29.71 -13.44
C TYR A 23 19.71 -28.63 -14.30
N ALA A 24 18.83 -29.00 -15.23
CA ALA A 24 18.06 -28.06 -16.04
C ALA A 24 17.16 -27.19 -15.16
N ALA A 25 16.44 -27.78 -14.20
CA ALA A 25 15.61 -27.06 -13.25
C ALA A 25 16.42 -26.08 -12.38
N LYS A 26 17.58 -26.51 -11.87
CA LYS A 26 18.48 -25.65 -11.08
C LYS A 26 19.00 -24.46 -11.89
N ARG A 27 19.41 -24.69 -13.15
CA ARG A 27 19.86 -23.61 -14.05
C ARG A 27 18.73 -22.64 -14.37
N GLY A 28 17.53 -23.14 -14.63
CA GLY A 28 16.34 -22.32 -14.85
C GLY A 28 15.96 -21.46 -13.65
N ALA A 29 16.08 -22.00 -12.43
CA ALA A 29 15.87 -21.25 -11.19
C ALA A 29 16.95 -20.16 -10.99
N ALA A 30 18.23 -20.47 -11.21
CA ALA A 30 19.30 -19.50 -11.10
C ALA A 30 19.16 -18.36 -12.12
N GLN A 31 18.80 -18.68 -13.37
CA GLN A 31 18.55 -17.68 -14.40
C GLN A 31 17.34 -16.80 -14.06
N TYR A 32 16.27 -17.39 -13.53
CA TYR A 32 15.10 -16.65 -13.07
C TYR A 32 15.46 -15.64 -11.97
N VAL A 33 16.17 -16.10 -10.92
CA VAL A 33 16.62 -15.22 -9.83
C VAL A 33 17.51 -14.09 -10.34
N LYS A 34 18.42 -14.38 -11.28
CA LYS A 34 19.27 -13.37 -11.91
C LYS A 34 18.44 -12.29 -12.62
N LYS A 35 17.51 -12.69 -13.50
CA LYS A 35 16.61 -11.76 -14.20
C LYS A 35 15.74 -10.96 -13.22
N TYR A 36 15.23 -11.61 -12.18
CA TYR A 36 14.44 -10.97 -11.15
C TYR A 36 15.24 -9.91 -10.41
N SER A 37 16.50 -10.20 -10.07
CA SER A 37 17.41 -9.24 -9.43
C SER A 37 17.74 -8.06 -10.34
N GLU A 38 18.01 -8.30 -11.62
CA GLU A 38 18.25 -7.24 -12.62
C GLU A 38 17.01 -6.35 -12.78
N LEU A 39 15.81 -6.95 -12.82
CA LEU A 39 14.54 -6.21 -12.85
C LEU A 39 14.37 -5.33 -11.61
N CYS A 40 14.61 -5.87 -10.41
CA CYS A 40 14.51 -5.11 -9.16
C CYS A 40 15.49 -3.93 -9.14
N TYR A 41 16.75 -4.17 -9.55
CA TYR A 41 17.77 -3.12 -9.66
C TYR A 41 17.34 -2.01 -10.62
N ASN A 42 16.82 -2.36 -11.80
CA ASN A 42 16.37 -1.37 -12.79
C ASN A 42 15.19 -0.54 -12.27
N ILE A 43 14.23 -1.17 -11.57
CA ILE A 43 13.12 -0.46 -10.93
C ILE A 43 13.66 0.51 -9.87
N GLU A 44 14.55 0.04 -8.99
CA GLU A 44 15.15 0.86 -7.93
C GLU A 44 15.90 2.06 -8.50
N ARG A 45 16.76 1.84 -9.50
CA ARG A 45 17.50 2.91 -10.19
C ARG A 45 16.57 3.92 -10.83
N GLY A 46 15.52 3.47 -11.51
CA GLY A 46 14.59 4.39 -12.14
C GLY A 46 13.83 5.27 -11.14
N TYR A 47 13.56 4.81 -9.91
CA TYR A 47 13.04 5.70 -8.87
C TYR A 47 14.10 6.65 -8.32
N ILE A 48 15.30 6.14 -8.01
CA ILE A 48 16.39 6.95 -7.43
C ILE A 48 16.84 8.07 -8.37
N GLU A 49 16.89 7.80 -9.67
CA GLU A 49 17.41 8.75 -10.67
C GLU A 49 16.38 9.83 -11.05
N ASN A 50 15.08 9.57 -10.87
CA ASN A 50 14.02 10.46 -11.35
C ASN A 50 13.18 11.11 -10.23
N ILE A 51 13.33 10.68 -8.98
CA ILE A 51 12.57 11.20 -7.84
C ILE A 51 13.53 11.61 -6.72
N PRO A 52 13.51 12.89 -6.29
CA PRO A 52 14.31 13.30 -5.17
C PRO A 52 13.82 12.66 -3.87
N VAL A 53 14.75 12.39 -2.96
CA VAL A 53 14.40 11.95 -1.60
C VAL A 53 13.65 13.07 -0.87
N TYR A 54 12.71 12.69 0.01
CA TYR A 54 11.83 13.65 0.69
C TYR A 54 12.60 14.74 1.42
N ARG A 55 13.64 14.40 2.17
CA ARG A 55 14.46 15.41 2.88
C ARG A 55 15.07 16.51 1.99
N ASP A 56 15.34 16.22 0.71
CA ASP A 56 15.91 17.20 -0.23
C ASP A 56 14.80 18.00 -0.92
N TYR A 57 13.58 17.44 -0.97
CA TYR A 57 12.39 18.06 -1.56
C TYR A 57 11.57 18.87 -0.54
N ALA A 58 11.58 18.45 0.73
CA ALA A 58 10.78 19.01 1.81
C ALA A 58 11.31 20.40 2.18
N THR A 59 10.61 21.42 1.68
CA THR A 59 10.85 22.81 2.05
C THR A 59 9.93 23.19 3.21
N PRO A 60 10.30 24.19 4.04
CA PRO A 60 9.41 24.73 5.07
C PRO A 60 8.06 25.19 4.50
N ALA A 61 8.02 25.65 3.25
CA ALA A 61 6.79 26.02 2.57
C ALA A 61 5.90 24.82 2.24
N LEU A 62 6.48 23.69 1.83
CA LEU A 62 5.74 22.45 1.60
C LEU A 62 5.13 21.93 2.91
N GLU A 63 5.91 21.90 3.98
CA GLU A 63 5.45 21.46 5.29
C GLU A 63 4.39 22.39 5.87
N ALA A 64 4.55 23.71 5.69
CA ALA A 64 3.53 24.68 6.07
C ALA A 64 2.21 24.44 5.30
N GLU A 65 2.27 24.06 4.01
CA GLU A 65 1.07 23.66 3.27
C GLU A 65 0.46 22.36 3.84
N LEU A 66 1.27 21.36 4.15
CA LEU A 66 0.81 20.10 4.79
C LEU A 66 0.24 20.28 6.21
N MET A 67 0.48 21.44 6.84
CA MET A 67 -0.03 21.80 8.16
C MET A 67 -0.99 23.01 8.12
N LYS A 68 -1.39 23.44 6.92
CA LYS A 68 -2.23 24.63 6.72
C LYS A 68 -3.57 24.56 7.46
N TYR A 69 -4.14 23.36 7.55
CA TYR A 69 -5.39 23.11 8.25
C TYR A 69 -5.12 22.29 9.50
N ASP A 70 -5.39 22.88 10.66
CA ASP A 70 -5.22 22.19 11.94
C ASP A 70 -6.34 21.16 12.19
N LEU A 71 -6.19 20.38 13.27
CA LEU A 71 -7.17 19.37 13.66
C LEU A 71 -8.58 19.94 13.93
N GLN A 72 -8.71 21.24 14.25
CA GLN A 72 -10.02 21.87 14.43
C GLN A 72 -10.70 22.10 13.08
N ALA A 73 -9.96 22.59 12.08
CA ALA A 73 -10.44 22.71 10.72
C ALA A 73 -10.91 21.36 10.16
N HIS A 74 -10.13 20.28 10.38
CA HIS A 74 -10.53 18.92 10.03
C HIS A 74 -11.83 18.48 10.74
N ARG A 75 -11.94 18.74 12.05
CA ARG A 75 -13.14 18.42 12.83
C ARG A 75 -14.39 19.09 12.26
N LEU A 76 -14.29 20.35 11.86
CA LEU A 76 -15.42 21.07 11.27
C LEU A 76 -15.91 20.41 9.97
N GLN A 77 -15.01 19.86 9.15
CA GLN A 77 -15.39 19.22 7.89
C GLN A 77 -16.07 17.87 8.12
N VAL A 78 -15.59 17.06 9.07
CA VAL A 78 -16.25 15.78 9.36
C VAL A 78 -17.64 15.97 9.95
N ILE A 79 -17.87 17.03 10.75
CA ILE A 79 -19.21 17.36 11.28
C ILE A 79 -20.20 17.70 10.15
N LYS A 80 -19.75 18.39 9.10
CA LYS A 80 -20.59 18.75 7.95
C LYS A 80 -21.12 17.53 7.18
N THR A 81 -20.53 16.35 7.35
CA THR A 81 -21.07 15.11 6.76
C THR A 81 -22.43 14.71 7.34
N GLY A 82 -22.82 15.26 8.50
CA GLY A 82 -24.06 14.92 9.21
C GLY A 82 -24.01 13.56 9.91
N ILE A 83 -22.88 12.85 9.87
CA ILE A 83 -22.67 11.60 10.59
C ILE A 83 -22.38 11.91 12.06
N LYS A 84 -23.03 11.19 12.97
CA LYS A 84 -22.74 11.26 14.41
C LYS A 84 -21.48 10.44 14.71
N PRO A 85 -20.67 10.81 15.71
CA PRO A 85 -19.50 10.01 16.07
C PRO A 85 -19.93 8.62 16.55
N MET A 86 -19.24 7.60 16.07
CA MET A 86 -19.53 6.19 16.37
C MET A 86 -18.89 5.81 17.70
N HIS A 87 -19.69 5.32 18.64
CA HIS A 87 -19.22 4.93 19.97
C HIS A 87 -18.75 3.48 20.03
N ASN A 88 -19.36 2.59 19.25
CA ASN A 88 -19.12 1.14 19.26
C ASN A 88 -19.31 0.52 17.86
N GLU A 89 -19.01 -0.78 17.73
CA GLU A 89 -19.13 -1.51 16.47
C GLU A 89 -20.58 -1.67 15.99
N ASN A 90 -21.56 -1.75 16.90
CA ASN A 90 -22.98 -1.85 16.52
C ASN A 90 -23.45 -0.61 15.77
N GLU A 91 -22.99 0.57 16.19
CA GLU A 91 -23.28 1.82 15.50
C GLU A 91 -22.67 1.84 14.09
N ILE A 92 -21.46 1.30 13.90
CA ILE A 92 -20.86 1.15 12.56
C ILE A 92 -21.80 0.34 11.67
N MET A 93 -22.23 -0.83 12.15
CA MET A 93 -23.11 -1.71 11.39
C MET A 93 -24.47 -1.08 11.11
N GLU A 94 -25.01 -0.29 12.05
CA GLU A 94 -26.24 0.48 11.82
C GLU A 94 -26.07 1.49 10.68
N ASN A 95 -24.95 2.22 10.65
CA ASN A 95 -24.68 3.17 9.58
C ASN A 95 -24.38 2.49 8.24
N VAL A 96 -23.83 1.27 8.26
CA VAL A 96 -23.72 0.43 7.06
C VAL A 96 -25.11 0.05 6.53
N ARG A 97 -26.03 -0.40 7.41
CA ARG A 97 -27.42 -0.73 7.02
C ARG A 97 -28.16 0.47 6.44
N GLN A 98 -27.88 1.66 6.95
CA GLN A 98 -28.45 2.93 6.46
C GLN A 98 -27.74 3.47 5.21
N GLY A 99 -26.70 2.80 4.69
CA GLY A 99 -25.94 3.24 3.52
C GLY A 99 -25.03 4.46 3.75
N LYS A 100 -24.83 4.86 5.01
CA LYS A 100 -23.98 5.99 5.40
C LYS A 100 -22.49 5.62 5.48
N LEU A 101 -22.20 4.36 5.77
CA LEU A 101 -20.86 3.78 5.74
C LEU A 101 -20.82 2.60 4.77
N ALA A 102 -19.64 2.33 4.23
CA ALA A 102 -19.37 1.15 3.43
C ALA A 102 -18.00 0.56 3.82
N GLU A 103 -17.86 -0.75 3.63
CA GLU A 103 -16.59 -1.45 3.84
C GLU A 103 -15.58 -0.95 2.80
N VAL A 104 -14.38 -0.63 3.28
CA VAL A 104 -13.23 -0.33 2.44
C VAL A 104 -12.63 -1.65 2.00
N LYS A 105 -12.97 -2.06 0.78
CA LYS A 105 -12.37 -3.23 0.15
C LYS A 105 -10.95 -2.88 -0.31
N THR A 106 -10.04 -3.86 -0.25
CA THR A 106 -8.63 -3.68 -0.65
C THR A 106 -8.26 -4.47 -1.89
N ASP A 107 -9.19 -5.25 -2.46
CA ASP A 107 -8.93 -6.02 -3.66
C ASP A 107 -8.75 -5.07 -4.84
N LYS A 108 -7.59 -5.17 -5.50
CA LYS A 108 -7.18 -4.32 -6.65
C LYS A 108 -6.92 -2.84 -6.31
N GLU A 109 -6.91 -2.48 -5.04
CA GLU A 109 -6.61 -1.11 -4.62
C GLU A 109 -5.09 -0.84 -4.55
N PHE A 110 -4.71 0.42 -4.71
CA PHE A 110 -3.33 0.92 -4.63
C PHE A 110 -2.88 1.22 -3.18
N PHE A 111 -3.47 0.55 -2.20
CA PHE A 111 -3.12 0.66 -0.78
C PHE A 111 -3.35 -0.67 -0.06
N TYR A 112 -2.83 -0.79 1.16
CA TYR A 112 -3.13 -1.89 2.09
C TYR A 112 -3.37 -1.36 3.50
N PHE A 113 -3.96 -2.18 4.36
CA PHE A 113 -4.17 -1.84 5.76
C PHE A 113 -2.98 -2.29 6.60
N HIS A 114 -2.36 -1.35 7.32
CA HIS A 114 -1.36 -1.66 8.34
C HIS A 114 -2.06 -1.69 9.72
N ASN A 115 -2.18 -2.89 10.31
CA ASN A 115 -2.78 -3.12 11.63
C ASN A 115 -4.23 -2.61 11.85
N VAL A 116 -4.94 -2.22 10.80
CA VAL A 116 -6.38 -1.91 10.88
C VAL A 116 -7.19 -3.20 10.84
N GLN A 117 -7.86 -3.54 11.93
CA GLN A 117 -8.66 -4.77 12.02
C GLN A 117 -9.93 -4.67 11.16
N LYS A 118 -10.39 -5.82 10.62
CA LYS A 118 -11.53 -5.87 9.69
C LYS A 118 -12.80 -5.16 10.20
N PRO A 119 -13.22 -5.29 11.48
CA PRO A 119 -14.41 -4.60 11.99
C PRO A 119 -14.35 -3.07 11.93
N PHE A 120 -13.15 -2.50 11.76
CA PHE A 120 -12.92 -1.06 11.68
C PHE A 120 -12.57 -0.58 10.28
N ARG A 121 -12.73 -1.37 9.22
CA ARG A 121 -12.41 -0.98 7.83
C ARG A 121 -13.60 -0.35 7.11
N TYR A 122 -14.20 0.67 7.72
CA TYR A 122 -15.38 1.35 7.19
C TYR A 122 -15.14 2.84 7.06
N LEU A 123 -15.68 3.42 6.00
CA LEU A 123 -15.63 4.86 5.73
C LEU A 123 -16.95 5.29 5.09
N THR A 124 -17.20 6.60 5.06
CA THR A 124 -18.30 7.12 4.23
C THR A 124 -18.03 6.82 2.75
N PRO A 125 -19.06 6.62 1.92
CA PRO A 125 -18.86 6.41 0.48
C PRO A 125 -18.06 7.54 -0.20
N GLY A 126 -18.23 8.79 0.25
CA GLY A 126 -17.44 9.92 -0.26
C GLY A 126 -15.96 9.81 0.11
N THR A 127 -15.67 9.41 1.35
CA THR A 127 -14.30 9.22 1.82
C THR A 127 -13.62 8.04 1.15
N ILE A 128 -14.34 6.96 0.82
CA ILE A 128 -13.79 5.84 0.01
C ILE A 128 -13.38 6.34 -1.38
N ARG A 129 -14.22 7.15 -2.03
CA ARG A 129 -13.86 7.75 -3.33
C ARG A 129 -12.65 8.67 -3.20
N GLY A 130 -12.56 9.45 -2.13
CA GLY A 130 -11.39 10.30 -1.86
C GLY A 130 -10.10 9.50 -1.62
N LEU A 131 -10.16 8.40 -0.86
CA LEU A 131 -9.03 7.49 -0.67
C LEU A 131 -8.55 6.90 -2.00
N ARG A 132 -9.48 6.45 -2.85
CA ARG A 132 -9.15 5.98 -4.20
C ARG A 132 -8.53 7.05 -5.07
N LEU A 133 -9.06 8.27 -5.04
CA LEU A 133 -8.50 9.40 -5.77
C LEU A 133 -7.06 9.70 -5.36
N VAL A 134 -6.77 9.72 -4.05
CA VAL A 134 -5.40 9.86 -3.53
C VAL A 134 -4.51 8.76 -4.09
N ALA A 135 -4.98 7.51 -4.06
CA ALA A 135 -4.23 6.35 -4.54
C ALA A 135 -3.96 6.40 -6.05
N GLU A 136 -4.97 6.78 -6.85
CA GLU A 136 -4.88 6.93 -8.31
C GLU A 136 -3.94 8.08 -8.70
N ARG A 137 -4.04 9.25 -8.04
CA ARG A 137 -3.17 10.41 -8.31
C ARG A 137 -1.72 10.12 -7.89
N PHE A 138 -1.52 9.42 -6.78
CA PHE A 138 -0.21 8.92 -6.37
C PHE A 138 0.40 8.00 -7.44
N GLN A 139 -0.36 7.02 -7.98
CA GLN A 139 0.12 6.19 -9.09
C GLN A 139 0.41 6.99 -10.35
N GLN A 140 -0.44 7.98 -10.67
CA GLN A 140 -0.26 8.83 -11.84
C GLN A 140 1.06 9.61 -11.75
N LYS A 141 1.35 10.20 -10.59
CA LYS A 141 2.62 10.93 -10.39
C LYS A 141 3.83 10.01 -10.45
N LEU A 142 3.78 8.83 -9.82
CA LEU A 142 4.88 7.86 -9.93
C LEU A 142 5.21 7.52 -11.39
N ARG A 143 4.19 7.33 -12.24
CA ARG A 143 4.38 7.09 -13.67
C ARG A 143 4.87 8.31 -14.44
N ALA A 144 4.52 9.52 -14.00
CA ALA A 144 5.00 10.74 -14.63
C ALA A 144 6.51 10.96 -14.44
N HIS A 145 7.11 10.39 -13.40
CA HIS A 145 8.56 10.44 -13.17
C HIS A 145 9.34 9.42 -14.02
N SER A 146 8.76 8.26 -14.33
CA SER A 146 9.39 7.27 -15.20
C SER A 146 8.35 6.31 -15.78
N ASP A 147 8.43 6.10 -17.09
CA ASP A 147 7.64 5.09 -17.79
C ASP A 147 7.98 3.68 -17.28
N GLY A 148 6.99 2.79 -17.28
CA GLY A 148 7.16 1.38 -16.93
C GLY A 148 7.31 1.10 -15.43
N MET A 149 7.14 2.10 -14.55
CA MET A 149 7.22 1.92 -13.11
C MET A 149 6.11 0.99 -12.57
N PRO A 150 6.44 0.07 -11.65
CA PRO A 150 5.47 -0.85 -11.08
C PRO A 150 4.44 -0.12 -10.21
N VAL A 151 3.36 -0.82 -9.91
CA VAL A 151 2.37 -0.33 -8.93
C VAL A 151 3.02 -0.27 -7.55
N VAL A 152 2.86 0.85 -6.85
CA VAL A 152 3.32 1.03 -5.47
C VAL A 152 2.11 1.22 -4.57
N LYS A 153 2.02 0.48 -3.47
CA LYS A 153 0.94 0.63 -2.50
C LYS A 153 1.44 1.37 -1.27
N PHE A 154 0.66 2.30 -0.73
CA PHE A 154 0.91 2.88 0.58
C PHE A 154 0.10 2.18 1.69
N ALA A 155 0.57 2.30 2.93
CA ALA A 155 -0.09 1.79 4.10
C ALA A 155 -1.13 2.78 4.67
N VAL A 156 -2.40 2.34 4.73
CA VAL A 156 -3.44 3.01 5.50
C VAL A 156 -3.36 2.50 6.94
N SER A 157 -3.03 3.41 7.86
CA SER A 157 -2.80 3.11 9.28
C SER A 157 -4.04 3.33 10.15
N SER A 158 -5.00 4.12 9.69
CA SER A 158 -6.27 4.30 10.38
C SER A 158 -7.42 4.68 9.44
N VAL A 159 -8.64 4.23 9.78
CA VAL A 159 -9.88 4.66 9.12
C VAL A 159 -10.94 5.00 10.18
N ILE A 160 -11.97 4.18 10.44
CA ILE A 160 -12.92 4.48 11.53
C ILE A 160 -12.34 4.04 12.88
N ARG A 161 -12.50 4.87 13.91
CA ARG A 161 -12.16 4.55 15.31
C ARG A 161 -13.33 4.89 16.21
N THR A 162 -13.90 3.88 16.84
CA THR A 162 -15.01 4.08 17.79
C THR A 162 -14.52 4.66 19.10
N VAL A 163 -15.40 5.28 19.88
CA VAL A 163 -15.05 5.77 21.23
C VAL A 163 -14.56 4.64 22.13
N ASP A 164 -15.17 3.46 22.06
CA ASP A 164 -14.74 2.28 22.82
C ASP A 164 -13.38 1.74 22.35
N TYR A 165 -13.09 1.79 21.04
CA TYR A 165 -11.78 1.43 20.52
C TYR A 165 -10.68 2.38 21.01
N GLN A 166 -10.99 3.68 21.12
CA GLN A 166 -10.07 4.67 21.67
C GLN A 166 -9.78 4.41 23.16
N GLU A 167 -10.77 4.00 23.95
CA GLU A 167 -10.54 3.60 25.35
C GLU A 167 -9.60 2.40 25.44
N LYS A 168 -9.77 1.40 24.57
CA LYS A 168 -8.91 0.21 24.55
C LYS A 168 -7.45 0.54 24.23
N ILE A 169 -7.19 1.51 23.35
CA ILE A 169 -5.82 1.88 22.95
C ILE A 169 -5.19 2.87 23.94
N PHE A 170 -5.94 3.87 24.37
CA PHE A 170 -5.41 5.04 25.10
C PHE A 170 -5.79 5.06 26.58
N GLY A 171 -6.59 4.10 27.06
CA GLY A 171 -7.09 4.06 28.44
C GLY A 171 -8.09 5.16 28.79
N LYS A 172 -8.65 5.86 27.80
CA LYS A 172 -9.63 6.95 28.00
C LYS A 172 -10.66 7.04 26.88
N LYS A 173 -11.92 7.33 27.24
CA LYS A 173 -12.99 7.60 26.27
C LYS A 173 -12.93 9.02 25.74
N PHE A 174 -12.84 9.17 24.43
CA PHE A 174 -12.98 10.45 23.75
C PHE A 174 -13.42 10.26 22.29
N VAL A 175 -14.09 11.28 21.75
CA VAL A 175 -14.49 11.33 20.35
C VAL A 175 -13.32 11.86 19.51
N SER A 176 -12.82 11.01 18.62
CA SER A 176 -11.80 11.38 17.63
C SER A 176 -12.44 11.82 16.31
N ILE A 177 -11.67 12.46 15.43
CA ILE A 177 -12.13 12.81 14.07
C ILE A 177 -12.44 11.52 13.27
N HIS A 178 -11.70 10.44 13.51
CA HIS A 178 -11.95 9.12 12.94
C HIS A 178 -13.28 8.50 13.37
N SER A 179 -13.86 8.94 14.48
CA SER A 179 -15.16 8.44 14.94
C SER A 179 -16.30 8.82 14.00
N TYR A 180 -16.09 9.71 13.03
CA TYR A 180 -17.09 10.10 12.03
C TYR A 180 -17.02 9.28 10.73
N GLY A 181 -15.97 8.46 10.54
CA GLY A 181 -15.77 7.68 9.31
C GLY A 181 -15.45 8.51 8.06
N ALA A 182 -15.15 9.80 8.22
CA ALA A 182 -14.94 10.76 7.13
C ALA A 182 -13.47 11.13 6.86
N CYS A 183 -12.53 10.49 7.57
CA CYS A 183 -11.09 10.70 7.46
C CYS A 183 -10.34 9.37 7.56
N PHE A 184 -9.06 9.38 7.19
CA PHE A 184 -8.16 8.24 7.28
C PHE A 184 -6.71 8.72 7.44
N ASP A 185 -5.85 7.84 7.94
CA ASP A 185 -4.42 8.10 8.11
C ASP A 185 -3.62 7.22 7.16
N ILE A 186 -2.61 7.81 6.52
CA ILE A 186 -1.63 7.10 5.67
C ILE A 186 -0.25 7.23 6.32
N PHE A 187 0.46 6.12 6.53
CA PHE A 187 1.88 6.20 6.93
C PHE A 187 2.69 6.80 5.79
N PHE A 188 3.55 7.77 6.10
CA PHE A 188 4.32 8.44 5.06
C PHE A 188 5.56 7.66 4.61
N ASP A 189 5.87 6.53 5.25
CA ASP A 189 7.10 5.76 5.06
C ASP A 189 6.91 4.23 4.93
N ASP A 190 5.68 3.74 4.88
CA ASP A 190 5.38 2.31 4.73
C ASP A 190 4.71 2.03 3.39
N TYR A 191 5.46 1.35 2.51
CA TYR A 191 5.09 1.10 1.12
C TYR A 191 5.35 -0.34 0.72
N PHE A 192 4.63 -0.78 -0.31
CA PHE A 192 4.82 -2.09 -0.94
C PHE A 192 4.86 -1.96 -2.46
N VAL A 193 5.97 -2.39 -3.06
CA VAL A 193 6.14 -2.41 -4.52
C VAL A 193 5.63 -3.72 -5.10
N VAL A 194 4.70 -3.64 -6.05
CA VAL A 194 4.19 -4.80 -6.80
C VAL A 194 5.19 -5.13 -7.92
N VAL A 195 6.27 -5.82 -7.57
CA VAL A 195 7.32 -6.19 -8.52
C VAL A 195 6.77 -7.17 -9.56
N PRO A 196 6.87 -6.86 -10.87
CA PRO A 196 6.37 -7.75 -11.92
C PRO A 196 7.20 -9.04 -12.01
N ASP A 197 6.62 -10.07 -12.60
CA ASP A 197 7.34 -11.32 -12.88
C ASP A 197 8.18 -11.14 -14.15
N PRO A 198 9.51 -11.36 -14.12
CA PRO A 198 10.37 -11.20 -15.29
C PRO A 198 10.09 -12.22 -16.40
N ASP A 199 9.47 -13.37 -16.10
CA ASP A 199 9.14 -14.40 -17.10
C ASP A 199 7.79 -15.08 -16.75
N SER A 200 7.01 -15.51 -17.74
CA SER A 200 5.82 -16.38 -17.55
C SER A 200 6.21 -17.85 -17.30
N GLY A 201 7.14 -18.06 -16.37
CA GLY A 201 7.92 -19.28 -16.20
C GLY A 201 7.15 -20.56 -15.84
N SER A 202 7.88 -21.67 -15.88
CA SER A 202 7.44 -23.01 -15.43
C SER A 202 6.91 -23.00 -13.98
N TRP A 203 6.15 -24.03 -13.59
CA TRP A 203 5.55 -24.14 -12.24
C TRP A 203 6.58 -23.92 -11.10
N ASN A 204 7.81 -24.41 -11.25
CA ASN A 204 8.89 -24.21 -10.27
C ASN A 204 9.32 -22.73 -10.14
N GLN A 205 9.32 -21.98 -11.25
CA GLN A 205 9.68 -20.56 -11.25
C GLN A 205 8.58 -19.71 -10.59
N LYS A 206 7.30 -20.06 -10.79
CA LYS A 206 6.17 -19.41 -10.12
C LYS A 206 6.21 -19.56 -8.59
N ASN A 207 6.65 -20.71 -8.08
CA ASN A 207 6.81 -20.94 -6.63
C ASN A 207 7.98 -20.15 -6.03
N ILE A 208 9.08 -19.98 -6.78
CA ILE A 208 10.21 -19.13 -6.35
C ILE A 208 9.78 -17.67 -6.36
N GLY A 209 9.13 -17.23 -7.45
CA GLY A 209 8.56 -15.90 -7.59
C GLY A 209 7.66 -15.56 -6.42
N SER A 210 6.67 -16.41 -6.09
CA SER A 210 5.69 -16.10 -5.04
C SER A 210 6.30 -15.81 -3.65
N VAL A 211 7.40 -16.50 -3.29
CA VAL A 211 8.12 -16.25 -2.05
C VAL A 211 8.92 -14.94 -2.11
N LEU A 212 9.53 -14.65 -3.26
CA LEU A 212 10.33 -13.45 -3.47
C LEU A 212 9.46 -12.18 -3.58
N HIS A 213 8.35 -12.22 -4.31
CA HIS A 213 7.51 -11.04 -4.60
C HIS A 213 7.09 -10.30 -3.34
N THR A 214 6.60 -11.00 -2.31
CA THR A 214 6.14 -10.34 -1.10
C THR A 214 7.29 -9.71 -0.33
N ARG A 215 8.41 -10.44 -0.15
CA ARG A 215 9.54 -9.94 0.63
C ARG A 215 10.26 -8.79 -0.07
N ILE A 216 10.51 -8.94 -1.37
CA ILE A 216 11.19 -7.94 -2.16
C ILE A 216 10.31 -6.70 -2.31
N GLY A 217 8.99 -6.85 -2.47
CA GLY A 217 8.08 -5.71 -2.53
C GLY A 217 8.14 -4.80 -1.30
N PHE A 218 8.23 -5.38 -0.10
CA PHE A 218 8.45 -4.60 1.14
C PHE A 218 9.88 -4.06 1.27
N LEU A 219 10.91 -4.83 0.91
CA LEU A 219 12.30 -4.35 0.94
C LEU A 219 12.52 -3.16 0.01
N MET A 220 11.96 -3.21 -1.20
CA MET A 220 11.97 -2.09 -2.14
C MET A 220 11.14 -0.91 -1.61
N GLY A 221 9.99 -1.20 -1.00
CA GLY A 221 9.18 -0.19 -0.30
C GLY A 221 9.99 0.59 0.74
N ASP A 222 10.76 -0.12 1.58
CA ASP A 222 11.62 0.48 2.59
C ASP A 222 12.82 1.24 1.99
N ALA A 223 13.48 0.65 0.98
CA ALA A 223 14.64 1.26 0.32
C ALA A 223 14.29 2.59 -0.38
N LEU A 224 13.06 2.70 -0.91
CA LEU A 224 12.59 3.83 -1.72
C LEU A 224 11.56 4.71 -0.99
N ARG A 225 11.39 4.51 0.34
CA ARG A 225 10.36 5.18 1.13
C ARG A 225 10.43 6.70 1.05
N GLU A 226 11.62 7.28 0.93
CA GLU A 226 11.81 8.73 0.83
C GLU A 226 11.32 9.28 -0.51
N GLN A 227 11.57 8.57 -1.61
CA GLN A 227 11.07 8.93 -2.94
C GLN A 227 9.53 8.81 -2.98
N TYR A 228 8.99 7.74 -2.40
CA TYR A 228 7.54 7.57 -2.33
C TYR A 228 6.87 8.62 -1.43
N ARG A 229 7.53 8.99 -0.32
CA ARG A 229 7.08 10.09 0.55
C ARG A 229 7.05 11.42 -0.19
N THR A 230 8.04 11.73 -1.02
CA THR A 230 8.03 12.91 -1.91
C THR A 230 6.77 12.95 -2.76
N VAL A 231 6.52 11.88 -3.51
CA VAL A 231 5.38 11.82 -4.44
C VAL A 231 4.05 11.85 -3.69
N LEU A 232 3.96 11.18 -2.54
CA LEU A 232 2.75 11.21 -1.71
C LEU A 232 2.49 12.61 -1.15
N ALA A 233 3.51 13.27 -0.59
CA ALA A 233 3.37 14.63 -0.06
C ALA A 233 2.92 15.62 -1.14
N GLU A 234 3.56 15.56 -2.31
CA GLU A 234 3.17 16.37 -3.47
C GLU A 234 1.72 16.09 -3.90
N THR A 235 1.32 14.82 -3.99
CA THR A 235 -0.06 14.40 -4.28
C THR A 235 -1.05 15.04 -3.31
N LEU A 236 -0.76 14.98 -2.00
CA LEU A 236 -1.65 15.48 -0.96
C LEU A 236 -1.76 17.00 -1.00
N VAL A 237 -0.66 17.73 -1.22
CA VAL A 237 -0.67 19.18 -1.34
C VAL A 237 -1.46 19.63 -2.57
N GLU A 238 -1.33 18.96 -3.71
CA GLU A 238 -2.13 19.26 -4.90
C GLU A 238 -3.62 19.06 -4.64
N LEU A 239 -4.03 17.89 -4.14
CA LEU A 239 -5.43 17.60 -3.85
C LEU A 239 -6.01 18.55 -2.78
N GLN A 240 -5.17 19.01 -1.85
CA GLN A 240 -5.56 20.04 -0.88
C GLN A 240 -5.79 21.40 -1.54
N ARG A 241 -4.91 21.83 -2.47
CA ARG A 241 -5.05 23.08 -3.23
C ARG A 241 -6.24 23.05 -4.18
N GLU A 242 -6.54 21.88 -4.74
CA GLU A 242 -7.76 21.61 -5.52
C GLU A 242 -9.05 21.68 -4.67
N GLY A 243 -8.92 21.76 -3.33
CA GLY A 243 -10.07 21.85 -2.42
C GLY A 243 -10.84 20.53 -2.29
N LEU A 244 -10.16 19.39 -2.44
CA LEU A 244 -10.75 18.05 -2.38
C LEU A 244 -10.56 17.37 -1.02
N LEU A 245 -9.48 17.72 -0.31
CA LEU A 245 -9.15 17.18 1.00
C LEU A 245 -8.46 18.24 1.85
N TYR A 246 -8.42 18.02 3.17
CA TYR A 246 -7.42 18.60 4.05
C TYR A 246 -6.43 17.52 4.46
N VAL A 247 -5.16 17.89 4.54
CA VAL A 247 -4.08 17.07 5.09
C VAL A 247 -3.48 17.77 6.30
N PHE A 248 -3.14 16.98 7.31
CA PHE A 248 -2.38 17.40 8.47
C PHE A 248 -1.21 16.42 8.67
N LEU A 249 0.02 16.91 8.62
CA LEU A 249 1.22 16.12 8.88
C LEU A 249 1.37 15.86 10.38
N GLU A 250 1.23 14.59 10.81
CA GLU A 250 1.47 14.15 12.19
C GLU A 250 2.86 13.48 12.29
N GLU A 251 3.92 14.28 12.44
CA GLU A 251 5.30 13.77 12.50
C GLU A 251 5.52 12.73 13.61
N ASP A 252 5.01 13.00 14.81
CA ASP A 252 5.12 12.11 15.97
C ASP A 252 4.53 10.71 15.72
N ARG A 253 3.51 10.63 14.86
CA ARG A 253 2.84 9.37 14.49
C ARG A 253 3.27 8.83 13.12
N ARG A 254 4.18 9.55 12.45
CA ARG A 254 4.72 9.23 11.13
C ARG A 254 3.65 9.08 10.04
N CYS A 255 2.57 9.86 10.12
CA CYS A 255 1.45 9.74 9.18
C CYS A 255 0.93 11.10 8.67
N TYR A 256 0.20 11.02 7.57
CA TYR A 256 -0.68 12.10 7.11
C TYR A 256 -2.10 11.80 7.56
N HIS A 257 -2.68 12.70 8.34
CA HIS A 257 -4.10 12.68 8.66
C HIS A 257 -4.89 13.38 7.55
N ILE A 258 -5.79 12.65 6.90
CA ILE A 258 -6.48 13.14 5.69
C ILE A 258 -7.99 13.15 5.93
N THR A 259 -8.61 14.30 5.72
CA THR A 259 -10.07 14.47 5.76
C THR A 259 -10.58 14.84 4.38
N ILE A 260 -11.48 14.02 3.84
CA ILE A 260 -12.07 14.28 2.52
C ILE A 260 -13.16 15.33 2.68
N LEU A 261 -13.12 16.36 1.83
CA LEU A 261 -14.11 17.42 1.87
C LEU A 261 -15.41 16.95 1.21
N PRO A 262 -16.59 17.27 1.77
CA PRO A 262 -17.85 17.02 1.10
C PRO A 262 -17.87 17.75 -0.25
N VAL A 263 -18.26 17.04 -1.32
CA VAL A 263 -18.47 17.65 -2.63
C VAL A 263 -19.54 18.73 -2.48
N LYS A 264 -19.27 19.94 -2.97
CA LYS A 264 -20.23 21.05 -3.00
C LYS A 264 -21.42 20.73 -3.91
#